data_AF-A0A7Y0HWP1-F1
#
_entry.id   AF-A0A7Y0HWP1-F1
#
_cell.length_a   1.000
_cell.length_b   1.000
_cell.length_c   1.000
_cell.angle_alpha   90.00
_cell.angle_beta   90.00
_cell.angle_gamma   90.00
#
_symmetry.space_group_name_H-M   'P 1'
#
loop_
_entity.id
_entity.type
_entity.pdbx_description
1 polymer ?
#
loop_
_entity_poly.entity_id
_entity_poly.type
_entity_poly.pdbx_seq_one_letter_code
_entity_poly.pdbx_strand_id
1 'polypeptide(L)'
;MITARRLGRRESQSVRSNTIKEVKEEAELDVTADRLIAVQDCASHNGLSFPYGVIKFFVQCTRIDGQFEPNIETTEIRYFAEDQLPQLSTTRNTAEQIAMCFAAHRDPDWATLFE
;
A
#
# COMPACT_ATOMS: atom_id res chain seq x y z
N MET A 1 -2.09 -3.64 3.71
CA MET A 1 -2.09 -2.16 3.56
C MET A 1 -0.82 -1.78 2.82
N ILE A 2 -0.89 -0.91 1.81
CA ILE A 2 0.09 -0.92 0.72
C ILE A 2 1.40 -0.19 0.98
N THR A 3 2.42 -0.87 0.48
CA THR A 3 3.82 -0.54 0.36
C THR A 3 4.01 0.40 -0.81
N ALA A 4 4.09 1.71 -0.53
CA ALA A 4 4.73 2.65 -1.44
C ALA A 4 6.24 2.38 -1.38
N ARG A 5 6.74 1.53 -2.27
CA ARG A 5 8.17 1.41 -2.54
C ARG A 5 8.43 1.55 -4.03
N ARG A 6 9.63 2.09 -4.28
CA ARG A 6 10.25 2.42 -5.56
C ARG A 6 9.89 1.39 -6.64
N LEU A 7 9.38 1.85 -7.78
CA LEU A 7 9.46 1.13 -9.06
C LEU A 7 10.95 0.96 -9.41
N GLY A 8 11.60 0.00 -8.75
CA GLY A 8 13.01 -0.28 -8.87
C GLY A 8 13.17 -1.78 -9.03
N ARG A 9 13.42 -2.21 -10.28
CA ARG A 9 13.69 -3.59 -10.73
C ARG A 9 12.48 -4.51 -10.95
N ARG A 10 11.61 -4.16 -11.91
CA ARG A 10 11.12 -5.03 -13.01
C ARG A 10 10.03 -4.31 -13.79
N GLU A 11 10.36 -3.85 -14.99
CA GLU A 11 9.51 -2.99 -15.83
C GLU A 11 8.34 -3.72 -16.53
N SER A 12 8.04 -4.97 -16.16
CA SER A 12 7.05 -5.82 -16.87
C SER A 12 5.88 -6.31 -16.02
N GLN A 13 5.65 -5.73 -14.84
CA GLN A 13 4.55 -6.16 -13.96
C GLN A 13 3.37 -5.19 -13.98
N SER A 14 2.16 -5.74 -13.93
CA SER A 14 0.94 -4.95 -13.70
C SER A 14 0.88 -4.47 -12.26
N VAL A 15 0.04 -3.46 -11.98
CA VAL A 15 -0.25 -3.01 -10.60
C VAL A 15 -0.65 -4.20 -9.72
N ARG A 16 -1.57 -5.05 -10.20
CA ARG A 16 -2.05 -6.23 -9.48
C ARG A 16 -0.92 -7.19 -9.12
N SER A 17 -0.12 -7.62 -10.11
CA SER A 17 0.95 -8.59 -9.88
C SER A 17 2.08 -8.01 -9.02
N ASN A 18 2.38 -6.73 -9.18
CA ASN A 18 3.38 -6.06 -8.35
C ASN A 18 2.92 -5.96 -6.90
N THR A 19 1.66 -5.58 -6.63
CA THR A 19 1.11 -5.54 -5.26
C THR A 19 1.22 -6.90 -4.56
N ILE A 20 0.84 -7.98 -5.24
CA ILE A 20 0.93 -9.34 -4.66
C ILE A 20 2.39 -9.69 -4.33
N LYS A 21 3.32 -9.41 -5.26
CA LYS A 21 4.76 -9.65 -5.06
C LYS A 21 5.31 -8.87 -3.86
N GLU A 22 5.05 -7.57 -3.77
CA GLU A 22 5.57 -6.71 -2.69
C GLU A 22 5.04 -7.17 -1.32
N VAL A 23 3.76 -7.55 -1.23
CA VAL A 23 3.21 -8.10 0.03
C VAL A 23 3.89 -9.41 0.41
N LYS A 24 4.22 -10.26 -0.57
CA LYS A 24 4.97 -11.50 -0.31
C LYS A 24 6.40 -11.22 0.14
N GLU A 25 7.11 -10.30 -0.50
CA GLU A 25 8.50 -9.98 -0.18
C GLU A 25 8.62 -9.26 1.18
N GLU A 26 7.73 -8.32 1.49
CA GLU A 26 7.84 -7.51 2.71
C GLU A 26 7.14 -8.14 3.93
N ALA A 27 6.12 -8.98 3.75
CA ALA A 27 5.33 -9.52 4.86
C ALA A 27 5.18 -11.05 4.85
N GLU A 28 5.71 -11.73 3.83
CA GLU A 28 5.56 -13.18 3.60
C GLU A 28 4.12 -13.70 3.52
N LEU A 29 3.17 -12.78 3.33
CA LEU A 29 1.75 -13.09 3.23
C LEU A 29 1.36 -13.41 1.79
N ASP A 30 0.53 -14.43 1.63
CA ASP A 30 -0.11 -14.75 0.35
C ASP A 30 -1.46 -14.03 0.29
N VAL A 31 -1.66 -13.20 -0.74
CA VAL A 31 -2.83 -12.34 -0.87
C VAL A 31 -3.41 -12.34 -2.28
N THR A 32 -4.69 -12.02 -2.37
CA THR A 32 -5.34 -11.56 -3.61
C THR A 32 -5.27 -10.02 -3.68
N ALA A 33 -5.43 -9.46 -4.88
CA ALA A 33 -5.53 -8.02 -5.11
C ALA A 33 -6.86 -7.71 -5.79
N ASP A 34 -7.80 -7.22 -4.98
CA ASP A 34 -9.23 -7.31 -5.23
C ASP A 34 -9.79 -6.05 -5.88
N ARG A 35 -9.43 -4.88 -5.34
CA ARG A 35 -10.02 -3.60 -5.74
C ARG A 35 -9.02 -2.46 -5.67
N LEU A 36 -8.98 -1.59 -6.68
CA LEU A 36 -8.20 -0.36 -6.64
C LEU A 36 -8.97 0.70 -5.84
N ILE A 37 -8.41 1.13 -4.72
CA ILE A 37 -8.95 2.16 -3.82
C ILE A 37 -8.65 3.55 -4.35
N ALA A 38 -7.39 3.81 -4.71
CA ALA A 38 -6.96 5.12 -5.19
C ALA A 38 -5.68 5.08 -6.05
N VAL A 39 -5.50 6.12 -6.86
CA VAL A 39 -4.29 6.47 -7.59
C VAL A 39 -3.96 7.92 -7.25
N GLN A 40 -2.83 8.18 -6.59
CA GLN A 40 -2.52 9.50 -6.04
C GLN A 40 -1.13 9.97 -6.44
N ASP A 41 -0.96 11.26 -6.63
CA ASP A 41 0.36 11.87 -6.76
C ASP A 41 1.01 12.08 -5.38
N CYS A 42 2.24 11.58 -5.24
CA CYS A 42 2.99 11.68 -4.00
C CYS A 42 3.33 13.14 -3.65
N ALA A 43 3.59 14.00 -4.63
CA ALA A 43 3.93 15.40 -4.35
C ALA A 43 2.72 16.13 -3.75
N SER A 44 1.53 15.88 -4.28
CA SER A 44 0.28 16.46 -3.81
C SER A 44 -0.14 15.97 -2.42
N HIS A 45 0.00 14.67 -2.13
CA HIS A 45 -0.51 14.07 -0.90
C HIS A 45 0.51 13.92 0.23
N ASN A 46 1.79 13.77 -0.09
CA ASN A 46 2.86 13.58 0.90
C ASN A 46 3.76 14.82 1.04
N GLY A 47 3.55 15.86 0.20
CA GLY A 47 4.36 17.09 0.21
C GLY A 47 5.81 16.86 -0.23
N LEU A 48 6.07 15.75 -0.93
CA LEU A 48 7.41 15.35 -1.33
C LEU A 48 7.68 15.68 -2.79
N SER A 49 8.63 16.58 -3.01
CA SER A 49 9.12 16.86 -4.35
C SER A 49 10.32 15.98 -4.67
N PHE A 50 10.19 15.21 -5.74
CA PHE A 50 11.26 14.40 -6.32
C PHE A 50 11.61 14.96 -7.70
N PRO A 51 12.81 14.66 -8.25
CA PRO A 51 13.14 15.03 -9.63
C PRO A 51 12.29 14.30 -10.69
N TYR A 52 11.37 13.44 -10.27
CA TYR A 52 10.41 12.68 -11.09
C TYR A 52 9.07 12.58 -10.36
N GLY A 53 7.97 12.43 -11.10
CA GLY A 53 6.65 12.19 -10.51
C GLY A 53 6.58 10.79 -9.88
N VAL A 54 5.88 10.67 -8.75
CA VAL A 54 5.67 9.38 -8.07
C VAL A 54 4.18 9.18 -7.89
N ILE A 55 3.63 8.20 -8.60
CA ILE A 55 2.23 7.81 -8.48
C ILE A 55 2.10 6.63 -7.52
N LYS A 56 1.16 6.73 -6.58
CA LYS A 56 0.88 5.74 -5.55
C LYS A 56 -0.45 5.06 -5.85
N PHE A 57 -0.40 3.74 -5.98
CA PHE A 57 -1.58 2.90 -6.15
C PHE A 57 -1.96 2.30 -4.81
N PHE A 58 -3.19 2.52 -4.36
CA PHE A 58 -3.78 1.86 -3.19
C PHE A 58 -4.77 0.81 -3.68
N VAL A 59 -4.50 -0.44 -3.39
CA VAL A 59 -5.22 -1.67 -3.74
C VAL A 59 -5.66 -2.41 -2.45
N GLN A 60 -6.94 -2.73 -2.34
CA GLN A 60 -7.44 -3.64 -1.31
C GLN A 60 -7.04 -5.06 -1.64
N CYS A 61 -6.57 -5.78 -0.62
CA CYS A 61 -6.10 -7.16 -0.74
C CYS A 61 -6.76 -8.04 0.32
N THR A 62 -7.10 -9.27 -0.03
CA THR A 62 -7.58 -10.29 0.92
C THR A 62 -6.48 -11.29 1.18
N ARG A 63 -6.15 -11.51 2.46
CA ARG A 63 -5.19 -12.51 2.90
C ARG A 63 -5.75 -13.92 2.66
N ILE A 64 -4.95 -14.76 2.02
CA ILE A 64 -5.23 -16.17 1.79
C ILE A 64 -4.49 -17.01 2.83
N ASP A 65 -3.18 -16.80 2.95
CA ASP A 65 -2.29 -17.58 3.81
C ASP A 65 -1.01 -16.78 4.13
N GLY A 66 0.00 -17.46 4.65
CA GLY A 66 1.32 -16.94 4.94
C GLY A 66 1.49 -16.60 6.41
N GLN A 67 2.72 -16.75 6.87
CA GLN A 67 3.17 -16.38 8.19
C GLN A 67 4.45 -15.59 8.02
N PHE A 68 4.58 -14.50 8.75
CA PHE A 68 5.74 -13.64 8.66
C PHE A 68 6.95 -14.23 9.36
N GLU A 69 8.06 -14.30 8.64
CA GLU A 69 9.41 -14.41 9.18
C GLU A 69 10.21 -13.12 8.92
N PRO A 70 11.01 -12.63 9.89
CA PRO A 70 11.86 -11.47 9.69
C PRO A 70 12.85 -11.69 8.54
N ASN A 71 13.00 -10.67 7.70
CA ASN A 71 13.91 -10.71 6.55
C ASN A 71 14.75 -9.43 6.44
N ILE A 72 15.55 -9.33 5.38
CA ILE A 72 16.47 -8.21 5.19
C ILE A 72 15.78 -6.86 4.91
N GLU A 73 14.49 -6.88 4.58
CA GLU A 73 13.69 -5.69 4.28
C GLU A 73 12.77 -5.30 5.43
N THR A 74 12.15 -6.28 6.07
CA THR A 74 11.15 -6.09 7.13
C THR A 74 11.50 -6.90 8.35
N THR A 75 11.61 -6.22 9.49
CA THR A 75 11.94 -6.85 10.78
C THR A 75 10.71 -7.32 11.56
N GLU A 76 9.56 -6.69 11.34
CA GLU A 76 8.31 -7.02 12.02
C GLU A 76 7.09 -6.61 11.18
N ILE A 77 5.96 -7.32 11.40
CA ILE A 77 4.64 -6.88 10.94
C ILE A 77 3.64 -6.88 12.10
N ARG A 78 2.72 -5.91 12.07
CA ARG A 78 1.64 -5.78 13.05
C ARG A 78 0.37 -5.26 12.38
N TYR A 79 -0.78 -5.62 12.94
CA TYR A 79 -2.08 -5.03 12.59
C TYR A 79 -2.42 -3.94 13.59
N PHE A 80 -2.97 -2.84 13.09
CA PHE A 80 -3.33 -1.67 13.88
C PHE A 80 -4.78 -1.29 13.59
N ALA A 81 -5.50 -0.86 14.62
CA ALA A 81 -6.81 -0.23 14.45
C ALA A 81 -6.64 1.18 13.85
N GLU A 82 -7.69 1.67 13.18
CA GLU A 82 -7.69 2.99 12.52
C GLU A 82 -7.38 4.15 13.48
N ASP A 83 -7.76 4.02 14.75
CA ASP A 83 -7.55 4.97 15.83
C ASP A 83 -6.28 4.69 16.68
N GLN A 84 -5.53 3.64 16.36
CA GLN A 84 -4.34 3.20 17.08
C GLN A 84 -3.13 3.00 16.16
N LEU A 85 -2.96 3.93 15.21
CA LEU A 85 -1.84 3.89 14.27
C LEU A 85 -0.49 4.09 14.98
N PRO A 86 0.56 3.40 14.55
CA PRO A 86 1.91 3.63 15.04
C PRO A 86 2.44 4.97 14.50
N GLN A 87 3.65 5.35 14.89
CA GLN A 87 4.35 6.44 14.21
C GLN A 87 4.54 6.09 12.73
N LEU A 88 3.98 6.92 11.86
CA LEU A 88 3.99 6.68 10.42
C LEU A 88 5.25 7.23 9.76
N SER A 89 5.74 6.50 8.77
CA SER A 89 6.64 7.05 7.76
C SER A 89 5.80 7.84 6.76
N THR A 90 5.64 9.15 7.00
CA THR A 90 4.80 10.04 6.17
C THR A 90 5.31 10.18 4.74
N THR A 91 6.54 9.76 4.45
CA THR A 91 7.06 9.66 3.08
C THR A 91 6.47 8.48 2.31
N ARG A 92 6.01 7.44 3.02
CA ARG A 92 5.34 6.27 2.43
C ARG A 92 3.84 6.40 2.47
N ASN A 93 3.25 6.72 3.63
CA ASN A 93 1.79 6.81 3.80
C ASN A 93 1.45 7.85 4.87
N THR A 94 0.42 8.68 4.62
CA THR A 94 -0.13 9.60 5.62
C THR A 94 -1.31 8.98 6.37
N ALA A 95 -1.72 9.58 7.49
CA ALA A 95 -2.89 9.12 8.24
C ALA A 95 -4.18 9.25 7.43
N GLU A 96 -4.29 10.30 6.61
CA GLU A 96 -5.44 10.55 5.73
C GLU A 96 -5.56 9.47 4.64
N GLN A 97 -4.43 9.04 4.06
CA GLN A 97 -4.39 7.93 3.10
C GLN A 97 -4.81 6.59 3.73
N ILE A 98 -4.45 6.38 5.00
CA ILE A 98 -4.86 5.19 5.76
C ILE A 98 -6.36 5.24 6.05
N ALA A 99 -6.86 6.37 6.54
CA ALA A 99 -8.29 6.59 6.79
C ALA A 99 -9.13 6.42 5.51
N MET A 100 -8.63 6.88 4.36
CA MET A 100 -9.24 6.63 3.05
C MET A 100 -9.34 5.13 2.74
N CYS A 101 -8.31 4.33 3.04
CA CYS A 101 -8.36 2.89 2.83
C CYS A 101 -9.39 2.20 3.73
N PHE A 102 -9.53 2.66 4.97
CA PHE A 102 -10.57 2.19 5.89
C PHE A 102 -11.98 2.59 5.43
N ALA A 103 -12.16 3.83 4.96
CA ALA A 103 -13.42 4.29 4.37
C ALA A 103 -13.81 3.44 3.16
N ALA A 104 -12.87 3.20 2.24
CA ALA A 104 -13.08 2.32 1.10
C ALA A 104 -13.46 0.91 1.55
N HIS A 105 -12.76 0.32 2.53
CA HIS A 105 -13.09 -1.01 3.03
C HIS A 105 -14.53 -1.14 3.56
N ARG A 106 -15.06 -0.09 4.18
CA ARG A 106 -16.45 -0.04 4.69
C ARG A 106 -17.49 0.19 3.61
N ASP A 107 -17.10 0.72 2.45
CA ASP A 107 -17.99 1.04 1.35
C ASP A 107 -17.86 -0.01 0.22
N PRO A 108 -18.84 -0.91 0.04
CA PRO A 108 -18.79 -1.90 -1.03
C PRO A 108 -18.82 -1.26 -2.43
N ASP A 109 -19.43 -0.08 -2.56
CA ASP A 109 -19.62 0.65 -3.83
C ASP A 109 -18.57 1.76 -4.03
N TRP A 110 -17.48 1.71 -3.28
CA TRP A 110 -16.41 2.72 -3.33
C TRP A 110 -15.93 2.98 -4.75
N ALA A 111 -16.07 4.23 -5.20
CA ALA A 111 -15.51 4.70 -6.45
C ALA A 111 -14.01 4.96 -6.27
N THR A 112 -13.18 4.35 -7.14
CA THR A 112 -11.72 4.60 -7.13
C THR A 112 -11.45 6.09 -7.26
N LEU A 113 -10.67 6.64 -6.32
CA LEU A 113 -10.22 8.04 -6.38
C LEU A 113 -8.96 8.12 -7.23
N PHE A 114 -8.93 9.01 -8.22
CA PHE A 114 -7.73 9.20 -9.04
C PHE A 114 -7.55 10.64 -9.49
N GLU A 115 -6.29 10.99 -9.70
CA GLU A 115 -5.80 12.27 -10.24
C GLU A 115 -4.62 12.02 -11.19
#